data_AF-A0A5K1GM93-F1
#
_entry.id   AF-A0A5K1GM93-F1
#
_cell.length_a   1.000
_cell.length_b   1.000
_cell.length_c   1.000
_cell.angle_alpha   90.00
_cell.angle_beta   90.00
_cell.angle_gamma   90.00
#
_symmetry.space_group_name_H-M   'P 1'
#
loop_
_entity.id
_entity.type
_entity.pdbx_description
1 polymer ?
#
loop_
_entity_poly.entity_id
_entity_poly.type
_entity_poly.pdbx_seq_one_letter_code
_entity_poly.pdbx_strand_id
1 'polypeptide(L)' 'IMREDDNNWPEPDRVGRQELEIVMGNEHISFTTSKIGSLVDVQSSKDPEGLRIFYYLVQ' A
#
# COMPACT_ATOMS: atom_id res chain seq x y z
N ILE A 1 -0.12 -9.69 0.45
CA ILE A 1 -0.65 -8.70 -0.52
C ILE A 1 -2.09 -8.99 -0.94
N MET A 2 -2.42 -10.16 -1.51
CA MET A 2 -3.81 -10.52 -1.89
C MET A 2 -4.82 -10.56 -0.71
N ARG A 3 -4.33 -10.53 0.53
CA ARG A 3 -5.15 -10.51 1.77
C ARG A 3 -5.05 -9.19 2.54
N GLU A 4 -4.30 -8.21 2.02
CA GLU A 4 -4.18 -6.89 2.65
C GLU A 4 -5.34 -5.99 2.22
N ASP A 5 -5.51 -4.88 2.93
CA ASP A 5 -6.57 -3.90 2.71
C ASP A 5 -6.02 -2.48 2.96
N ASP A 6 -6.29 -1.56 2.04
CA ASP A 6 -5.74 -0.20 2.07
C ASP A 6 -6.60 0.81 2.83
N ASN A 7 -7.71 0.40 3.47
CA ASN A 7 -8.62 1.32 4.18
C ASN A 7 -7.91 2.09 5.32
N ASN A 8 -6.82 1.54 5.85
CA ASN A 8 -6.03 2.18 6.91
C ASN A 8 -4.71 2.77 6.41
N TRP A 9 -4.46 2.75 5.11
CA TRP A 9 -3.25 3.29 4.52
C TRP A 9 -3.38 4.82 4.34
N PRO A 10 -2.26 5.57 4.31
CA PRO A 10 -2.29 7.00 4.05
C PRO A 10 -2.97 7.30 2.71
N GLU A 11 -3.93 8.21 2.71
CA GLU A 11 -4.57 8.69 1.48
C GLU A 11 -3.57 9.50 0.63
N PRO A 12 -3.71 9.50 -0.71
CA PRO A 12 -2.88 10.31 -1.58
C PRO A 12 -2.89 11.79 -1.22
N ASP A 13 -1.73 12.43 -1.27
CA ASP A 13 -1.57 13.84 -0.96
C ASP A 13 -0.73 14.57 -2.01
N ARG A 14 -0.28 15.80 -1.69
CA ARG A 14 0.58 16.62 -2.56
C ARG A 14 1.97 16.01 -2.83
N VAL A 15 2.43 15.07 -2.01
CA VAL A 15 3.73 14.38 -2.16
C VAL A 15 3.64 13.35 -3.28
N GLY A 16 2.48 12.70 -3.41
CA GLY A 16 2.17 11.85 -4.54
C GLY A 16 1.15 10.75 -4.23
N ARG A 17 0.98 9.87 -5.22
CA ARG A 17 0.05 8.76 -5.21
C ARG A 17 0.75 7.49 -5.71
N GLN A 18 0.45 6.37 -5.09
CA GLN A 18 0.80 5.03 -5.55
C GLN A 18 -0.46 4.19 -5.70
N GLU A 19 -0.54 3.45 -6.81
CA GLU A 19 -1.65 2.57 -7.14
C GLU A 19 -1.10 1.19 -7.50
N LEU A 20 -1.78 0.14 -7.05
CA LEU A 20 -1.46 -1.23 -7.41
C LEU A 20 -2.76 -2.00 -7.62
N GLU A 21 -2.94 -2.56 -8.81
CA GLU A 21 -4.07 -3.41 -9.16
C GLU A 21 -3.53 -4.79 -9.58
N ILE A 22 -4.04 -5.86 -8.96
CA ILE A 22 -3.61 -7.23 -9.26
C ILE A 22 -4.84 -8.10 -9.48
N VAL A 23 -4.91 -8.69 -10.67
CA VAL A 23 -5.88 -9.74 -11.02
C VAL A 23 -5.15 -11.08 -11.07
N MET A 24 -5.56 -12.04 -10.24
CA MET A 24 -4.98 -13.38 -10.19
C MET A 24 -6.08 -14.44 -10.09
N GLY A 25 -6.34 -15.12 -11.21
CA GLY A 25 -7.44 -16.08 -11.30
C GLY A 25 -8.79 -15.38 -11.10
N ASN A 26 -9.50 -15.74 -10.03
CA ASN A 26 -10.79 -15.15 -9.66
C ASN A 26 -10.66 -14.08 -8.56
N GLU A 27 -9.44 -13.81 -8.08
CA GLU A 27 -9.19 -12.78 -7.08
C GLU A 27 -8.77 -11.47 -7.75
N HIS A 28 -9.27 -10.36 -7.20
CA HIS A 28 -8.94 -9.01 -7.64
C HIS A 28 -8.73 -8.12 -6.42
N ILE A 29 -7.59 -7.44 -6.37
CA ILE A 29 -7.27 -6.41 -5.39
C ILE A 29 -6.87 -5.12 -6.10
N SER A 30 -7.23 -3.99 -5.51
CA SER A 30 -6.85 -2.65 -5.96
C SER A 30 -6.54 -1.80 -4.75
N PHE A 31 -5.33 -1.24 -4.69
CA PHE A 31 -4.89 -0.38 -3.62
C PHE A 31 -4.56 1.02 -4.13
N THR A 32 -4.86 2.03 -3.32
CA THR A 32 -4.46 3.42 -3.50
C THR A 32 -3.88 3.96 -2.19
N THR A 33 -2.65 4.47 -2.23
CA THR A 33 -2.03 5.11 -1.05
C THR A 33 -1.16 6.30 -1.45
N SER A 34 -0.72 7.09 -0.47
CA SER A 34 0.29 8.14 -0.65
C SER A 34 1.65 7.57 -1.05
N LYS A 35 2.52 8.43 -1.57
CA LYS A 35 3.89 8.04 -1.91
C LYS A 35 4.70 7.71 -0.65
N ILE A 36 5.17 6.48 -0.55
CA ILE A 36 6.00 5.99 0.56
C ILE A 36 7.48 6.19 0.21
N GLY A 37 8.19 6.97 1.02
CA GLY A 37 9.60 7.28 0.79
C GLY A 37 10.56 6.31 1.46
N SER A 38 10.18 5.74 2.59
CA SER A 38 11.05 4.95 3.45
C SER A 38 10.28 4.01 4.39
N LEU A 39 11.00 3.07 5.01
CA LEU A 39 10.45 2.21 6.06
C LEU A 39 10.04 2.98 7.34
N VAL A 40 10.54 4.20 7.54
CA VAL A 40 10.11 5.05 8.67
C VAL A 40 8.65 5.48 8.47
N ASP A 41 8.28 5.84 7.24
CA ASP A 41 6.91 6.22 6.89
C ASP A 41 5.95 5.06 7.15
N VAL A 42 6.36 3.83 6.79
CA VAL A 42 5.61 2.59 7.03
C VAL A 42 5.37 2.36 8.53
N GLN A 43 6.40 2.48 9.37
CA GLN A 43 6.29 2.26 10.82
C GLN A 43 5.34 3.24 11.52
N SER A 44 5.21 4.46 10.97
CA SER A 44 4.35 5.50 11.53
C SER A 44 2.88 5.40 11.10
N SER A 45 2.55 4.46 10.21
CA SER A 45 1.21 4.29 9.65
C SER A 45 0.26 3.55 10.61
N LYS A 46 -1.04 3.57 10.28
CA LYS A 46 -2.06 2.83 11.04
C LYS A 46 -2.05 1.32 10.74
N ASP A 47 -1.46 0.91 9.63
CA ASP A 47 -1.28 -0.48 9.24
C ASP A 47 0.17 -0.75 8.78
N PRO A 48 1.12 -0.81 9.72
CA PRO A 48 2.53 -0.97 9.41
C PRO A 48 2.87 -2.36 8.84
N GLU A 49 2.07 -3.39 9.09
CA GLU A 49 2.30 -4.72 8.56
C GLU A 49 1.91 -4.82 7.08
N GLY A 50 0.69 -4.40 6.73
CA GLY A 50 0.20 -4.41 5.35
C GLY A 50 1.03 -3.49 4.45
N LEU A 51 1.34 -2.27 4.91
CA LEU A 51 2.17 -1.34 4.16
C LEU A 51 3.62 -1.81 3.98
N ARG A 52 4.17 -2.58 4.92
CA ARG A 52 5.50 -3.16 4.75
C ARG A 52 5.50 -4.22 3.65
N ILE A 53 4.45 -5.04 3.58
CA ILE A 53 4.30 -6.04 2.52
C ILE A 53 4.15 -5.34 1.16
N PHE A 54 3.35 -4.28 1.08
CA PHE A 54 3.21 -3.44 -0.12
C PHE A 54 4.55 -2.82 -0.54
N TYR A 55 5.27 -2.19 0.40
CA TYR A 55 6.55 -1.54 0.15
C TYR A 55 7.59 -2.51 -0.44
N TYR A 56 7.69 -3.74 0.10
CA TYR A 56 8.62 -4.74 -0.42
C TYR A 56 8.19 -5.37 -1.75
N LEU A 57 6.90 -5.35 -2.09
CA LEU A 57 6.43 -5.86 -3.37
C LEU A 57 6.68 -4.87 -4.52
N VAL A 58 6.59 -3.57 -4.24
CA VAL A 58 6.71 -2.50 -5.26
C VAL A 58 8.17 -2.12 -5.54
N GLN A 59 9.11 -2.42 -4.62
CA GLN A 59 10.56 -2.30 -4.88
C GLN A 59 11.08 -3.44 -5.76
#